data_AF-A0A7V3HAE0-F1
#
_entry.id   AF-A0A7V3HAE0-F1
#
_cell.length_a   1.000
_cell.length_b   1.000
_cell.length_c   1.000
_cell.angle_alpha   90.00
_cell.angle_beta   90.00
_cell.angle_gamma   90.00
#
_symmetry.space_group_name_H-M   'P 1'
#
loop_
_entity.id
_entity.type
_entity.pdbx_description
1 polymer ?
#
loop_
_entity_poly.entity_id
_entity_poly.type
_entity_poly.pdbx_seq_one_letter_code
_entity_poly.pdbx_strand_id
1 'polypeptide(L)'
;MRKPNIRSAAADLAFASAAFVLGLAGAPLAYAALAFLGALLAWGWTRREALARMDWRMRATNGALALGMLAVVLALLYWIGLTFGGHT
;
A
#
# COMPACT_ATOMS: atom_id res chain seq x y z
N MET A 1 11.81 20.14 15.33
CA MET A 1 11.65 19.53 13.98
C MET A 1 11.12 18.10 14.17
N ARG A 2 9.99 17.73 13.54
CA ARG A 2 9.49 16.34 13.57
C ARG A 2 10.49 15.43 12.82
N LYS A 3 10.92 14.33 13.42
CA LYS A 3 11.78 13.34 12.74
C LYS A 3 11.02 12.77 11.52
N PRO A 4 11.65 12.66 10.34
CA PRO A 4 11.03 12.04 9.18
C PRO A 4 10.69 10.58 9.47
N ASN A 5 9.49 10.15 9.09
CA ASN A 5 9.04 8.77 9.27
C ASN A 5 9.54 7.88 8.11
N ILE A 6 10.85 7.66 8.10
CA ILE A 6 11.56 6.89 7.06
C ILE A 6 11.00 5.47 6.94
N ARG A 7 10.57 4.88 8.05
CA ARG A 7 10.02 3.51 8.08
C ARG A 7 8.73 3.38 7.27
N SER A 8 7.83 4.36 7.37
CA SER A 8 6.61 4.33 6.53
C SER A 8 6.97 4.50 5.06
N ALA A 9 7.78 5.50 4.74
CA ALA A 9 8.14 5.78 3.34
C ALA A 9 8.81 4.58 2.68
N ALA A 10 9.69 3.87 3.40
CA ALA A 10 10.31 2.64 2.92
C ALA A 10 9.30 1.51 2.67
N ALA A 11 8.32 1.33 3.56
CA ALA A 11 7.25 0.34 3.37
C ALA A 11 6.36 0.70 2.17
N ASP A 12 5.95 1.96 2.07
CA ASP A 12 5.11 2.47 0.98
C ASP A 12 5.82 2.26 -0.38
N LEU A 13 7.11 2.58 -0.45
CA LEU A 13 7.94 2.35 -1.65
C LEU A 13 8.07 0.86 -1.96
N ALA A 14 8.35 0.00 -0.97
CA ALA A 14 8.52 -1.43 -1.18
C ALA A 14 7.27 -2.09 -1.76
N PHE A 15 6.08 -1.79 -1.23
CA PHE A 15 4.84 -2.35 -1.75
C PHE A 15 4.43 -1.74 -3.10
N ALA A 16 4.71 -0.46 -3.33
CA ALA A 16 4.54 0.17 -4.64
C ALA A 16 5.40 -0.50 -5.72
N SER A 17 6.69 -0.71 -5.44
CA SER A 17 7.59 -1.43 -6.34
C SER A 17 7.15 -2.88 -6.54
N ALA A 18 6.73 -3.57 -5.49
CA ALA A 18 6.22 -4.94 -5.59
C ALA A 18 4.98 -5.02 -6.51
N ALA A 19 4.00 -4.12 -6.36
CA ALA A 19 2.82 -4.09 -7.22
C ALA A 19 3.20 -3.86 -8.70
N PHE A 20 4.12 -2.93 -8.96
CA PHE A 20 4.64 -2.71 -10.31
C PHE A 20 5.32 -3.95 -10.89
N VAL A 21 6.21 -4.59 -10.14
CA VAL A 21 6.93 -5.81 -10.57
C VAL A 21 5.97 -6.98 -10.81
N LEU A 22 4.96 -7.14 -9.96
CA LEU A 22 3.92 -8.16 -10.16
C LEU A 22 3.13 -7.92 -11.45
N GLY A 23 2.80 -6.66 -11.75
CA GLY A 23 2.19 -6.31 -13.03
C GLY A 23 3.12 -6.58 -14.20
N LEU A 24 4.38 -6.18 -14.09
CA LEU A 24 5.40 -6.38 -15.13
C LEU A 24 5.61 -7.85 -15.45
N ALA A 25 5.54 -8.72 -14.45
CA ALA A 25 5.66 -10.17 -14.59
C ALA A 25 4.38 -10.87 -15.07
N GLY A 26 3.29 -10.14 -15.31
CA GLY A 26 1.99 -10.73 -15.67
C GLY A 26 1.41 -11.61 -14.56
N ALA A 27 1.77 -11.37 -13.30
CA ALA A 27 1.34 -12.20 -12.19
C ALA A 27 -0.19 -12.13 -12.01
N PRO A 28 -0.87 -13.22 -11.60
CA PRO A 28 -2.29 -13.19 -11.32
C PRO A 28 -2.68 -12.12 -10.28
N LEU A 29 -3.88 -11.55 -10.42
CA LEU A 29 -4.42 -10.50 -9.54
C LEU A 29 -4.38 -10.89 -8.04
N ALA A 30 -4.45 -12.18 -7.73
CA ALA A 30 -4.29 -12.70 -6.37
C ALA A 30 -2.96 -12.26 -5.70
N TYR A 31 -1.86 -12.20 -6.46
CA TYR A 31 -0.58 -11.73 -5.93
C TYR A 31 -0.58 -10.22 -5.65
N ALA A 32 -1.26 -9.42 -6.49
CA ALA A 32 -1.45 -8.01 -6.22
C ALA A 32 -2.32 -7.78 -4.96
N ALA A 33 -3.33 -8.64 -4.73
CA ALA A 33 -4.11 -8.61 -3.50
C ALA A 33 -3.26 -8.96 -2.25
N LEU A 34 -2.34 -9.92 -2.36
CA LEU A 34 -1.39 -10.22 -1.28
C LEU A 34 -0.45 -9.04 -0.99
N ALA A 35 0.05 -8.36 -2.02
CA ALA A 35 0.85 -7.15 -1.85
C ALA A 35 0.05 -6.04 -1.15
N PHE A 36 -1.23 -5.86 -1.50
CA PHE A 36 -2.13 -4.93 -0.82
C PHE A 36 -2.36 -5.29 0.65
N LEU A 37 -2.61 -6.56 0.97
CA LEU A 37 -2.75 -7.01 2.36
C LEU A 37 -1.47 -6.76 3.17
N GLY A 38 -0.30 -7.02 2.58
CA GLY A 38 0.98 -6.69 3.19
C GLY A 38 1.15 -5.19 3.46
N ALA A 39 0.79 -4.36 2.49
CA ALA A 39 0.83 -2.90 2.62
C ALA A 39 -0.11 -2.40 3.73
N LEU A 40 -1.31 -2.97 3.83
CA LEU A 40 -2.29 -2.63 4.87
C LEU A 40 -1.79 -3.00 6.27
N LEU A 41 -1.20 -4.19 6.42
CA LEU A 41 -0.61 -4.64 7.69
C LEU A 41 0.58 -3.75 8.09
N ALA A 42 1.46 -3.43 7.14
CA ALA A 42 2.60 -2.54 7.37
C ALA A 42 2.15 -1.12 7.74
N TRP A 43 1.14 -0.58 7.06
CA TRP A 43 0.54 0.71 7.36
C TRP A 43 -0.05 0.73 8.79
N GLY A 44 -0.84 -0.28 9.15
CA GLY A 44 -1.45 -0.40 10.47
C GLY A 44 -0.40 -0.54 11.57
N TRP A 45 0.64 -1.34 11.33
CA TRP A 45 1.74 -1.55 12.28
C TRP A 45 2.54 -0.27 12.52
N THR A 46 2.96 0.41 11.44
CA THR A 46 3.76 1.65 11.54
C THR A 46 3.00 2.80 12.19
N ARG A 47 1.67 2.77 12.17
CA ARG A 47 0.80 3.83 12.72
C ARG A 47 0.02 3.42 13.95
N ARG A 48 0.27 2.24 14.53
CA ARG A 48 -0.49 1.67 15.66
C ARG A 48 -0.66 2.65 16.83
N GLU A 49 0.40 3.35 17.21
CA GLU A 49 0.39 4.27 18.36
C GLU A 49 -0.37 5.56 18.05
N ALA A 50 -0.29 6.04 16.81
CA ALA A 50 -1.05 7.19 16.37
C ALA A 50 -2.55 6.86 16.32
N LEU A 51 -2.91 5.69 15.79
CA LEU A 51 -4.29 5.22 15.72
C LEU A 51 -4.89 4.93 17.10
N ALA A 52 -4.09 4.45 18.06
CA ALA A 52 -4.54 4.19 19.43
C ALA A 52 -4.87 5.47 20.22
N ARG A 53 -4.32 6.62 19.82
CA ARG A 53 -4.58 7.94 20.44
C ARG A 53 -5.77 8.68 19.82
N MET A 54 -6.40 8.12 18.79
CA MET A 54 -7.53 8.75 18.09
C MET A 54 -8.85 8.20 18.60
N ASP A 55 -9.88 9.05 18.60
CA ASP A 55 -11.26 8.61 18.78
C ASP A 55 -11.69 7.65 17.66
N TRP A 56 -12.62 6.74 17.99
CA TRP A 56 -13.09 5.71 17.05
C TRP A 56 -13.54 6.26 15.70
N ARG A 57 -14.28 7.37 15.68
CA ARG A 57 -14.75 8.01 14.43
C ARG A 57 -13.58 8.48 13.57
N MET A 58 -12.60 9.14 14.18
CA MET A 58 -11.43 9.66 13.49
C MET A 58 -10.53 8.52 13.00
N ARG A 59 -10.40 7.45 13.79
CA ARG A 59 -9.69 6.23 13.40
C ARG A 59 -10.34 5.56 12.19
N ALA A 60 -11.67 5.44 12.18
CA ALA A 60 -12.41 4.85 11.06
C ALA A 60 -12.25 5.67 9.78
N THR A 61 -12.41 6.99 9.84
CA THR A 61 -12.25 7.88 8.68
C THR A 61 -10.82 7.82 8.12
N ASN A 62 -9.80 7.95 8.97
CA ASN A 62 -8.41 7.86 8.52
C ASN A 62 -8.05 6.47 7.99
N GLY A 63 -8.60 5.41 8.58
CA GLY A 63 -8.45 4.05 8.09
C GLY A 63 -9.06 3.85 6.70
N ALA A 64 -10.28 4.35 6.47
CA ALA A 64 -10.95 4.28 5.19
C ALA A 64 -10.20 5.05 4.09
N LEU A 65 -9.73 6.26 4.39
CA LEU A 65 -8.92 7.07 3.47
C LEU A 65 -7.61 6.37 3.12
N ALA A 66 -6.92 5.79 4.11
CA ALA A 66 -5.68 5.06 3.88
C ALA A 66 -5.89 3.80 3.03
N LEU A 67 -6.95 3.04 3.31
CA LEU A 67 -7.36 1.88 2.50
C LEU A 67 -7.60 2.29 1.03
N GLY A 68 -8.35 3.36 0.81
CA GLY A 68 -8.61 3.88 -0.53
C GLY A 68 -7.33 4.28 -1.26
N MET A 69 -6.45 5.04 -0.60
CA MET A 69 -5.17 5.46 -1.18
C MET A 69 -4.27 4.28 -1.52
N LEU A 70 -4.12 3.31 -0.61
CA LEU A 70 -3.34 2.09 -0.85
C LEU A 70 -3.90 1.29 -2.03
N ALA A 71 -5.22 1.13 -2.09
CA ALA A 71 -5.86 0.37 -3.15
C ALA A 71 -5.63 1.03 -4.51
N VAL A 72 -5.85 2.35 -4.61
CA VAL A 72 -5.67 3.12 -5.84
C VAL A 72 -4.21 3.08 -6.31
N VAL A 73 -3.25 3.36 -5.42
CA VAL A 73 -1.83 3.43 -5.80
C VAL A 73 -1.30 2.08 -6.25
N LEU A 74 -1.60 1.00 -5.50
CA LEU A 74 -1.11 -0.33 -5.85
C LEU A 74 -1.79 -0.88 -7.11
N ALA A 75 -3.10 -0.67 -7.27
CA ALA A 75 -3.81 -1.06 -8.49
C ALA A 75 -3.26 -0.32 -9.71
N LEU A 76 -3.00 0.99 -9.59
CA LEU A 76 -2.44 1.79 -10.67
C LEU A 76 -1.05 1.28 -11.06
N LEU A 77 -0.16 1.03 -10.10
CA LEU A 77 1.19 0.54 -10.40
C LEU A 77 1.20 -0.88 -10.97
N TYR A 78 0.34 -1.75 -10.47
CA TYR A 78 0.15 -3.08 -11.05
C TYR A 78 -0.35 -2.99 -12.50
N TRP A 79 -1.34 -2.14 -12.77
CA TRP A 79 -1.84 -1.92 -14.12
C TRP A 79 -0.78 -1.34 -15.06
N ILE A 80 0.01 -0.38 -14.58
CA ILE A 80 1.16 0.16 -15.31
C ILE A 80 2.17 -0.95 -15.61
N GLY A 81 2.48 -1.81 -14.65
CA GLY A 81 3.35 -2.97 -14.87
C GLY A 81 2.82 -3.89 -15.97
N LEU A 82 1.52 -4.21 -15.94
CA LEU A 82 0.88 -5.01 -16.99
C LEU A 82 1.09 -4.38 -18.36
N THR A 83 0.87 -3.06 -18.49
CA THR A 83 1.05 -2.35 -19.77
C THR A 83 2.47 -2.39 -20.34
N PHE A 84 3.49 -2.53 -19.48
CA PHE A 84 4.89 -2.55 -19.93
C PHE A 84 5.47 -3.96 -20.18
N GLY A 85 4.88 -5.02 -19.64
CA GLY A 85 5.46 -6.37 -19.75
C GLY A 85 4.49 -7.53 -19.60
N GLY A 86 3.38 -7.37 -18.87
CA GLY A 86 2.40 -8.43 -18.62
C GLY A 86 1.48 -8.79 -19.80
N HIS A 87 1.89 -8.51 -21.03
CA HIS A 87 1.12 -8.75 -22.27
C HIS A 87 1.85 -9.62 -23.30
N THR A 88 3.10 -10.02 -23.02
CA THR A 88 3.89 -10.95 -23.84
C THR A 88 3.61 -12.39 -23.44
#